data_AF-A0A624WFW1-F1
#
_entry.id   AF-A0A624WFW1-F1
#
_cell.length_a   1.000
_cell.length_b   1.000
_cell.length_c   1.000
_cell.angle_alpha   90.00
_cell.angle_beta   90.00
_cell.angle_gamma   90.00
#
_symmetry.space_group_name_H-M   'P 1'
#
loop_
_entity.id
_entity.type
_entity.pdbx_description
1 polymer ?
#
loop_
_entity_poly.entity_id
_entity_poly.type
_entity_poly.pdbx_seq_one_letter_code
_entity_poly.pdbx_strand_id
1 'polypeptide(L)' 'MSKRSKEPITGLDDGEITLLIDALTVLRTERGKAWNTACDTAQVTNKRPPSLKRYGIDEITRLARRLGAKKTHWLD' A
#
# COMPACT_ATOMS: atom_id res chain seq x y z
N MET A 1 10.23 -10.53 19.58
CA MET A 1 9.39 -10.02 18.46
C MET A 1 8.75 -8.71 18.90
N SER A 2 9.13 -7.58 18.28
CA SER A 2 8.73 -6.24 18.72
C SER A 2 7.26 -5.92 18.43
N LYS A 3 6.49 -5.57 19.46
CA LYS A 3 5.05 -5.22 19.44
C LYS A 3 4.73 -3.87 18.74
N ARG A 4 5.46 -3.45 17.71
CA ARG A 4 5.30 -2.11 17.07
C ARG A 4 4.13 -2.00 16.08
N SER A 5 3.27 -3.01 15.96
CA SER A 5 2.28 -3.08 14.86
C SER A 5 0.90 -2.46 15.17
N LYS A 6 0.70 -1.81 16.33
CA LYS A 6 -0.64 -1.37 16.76
C LYS A 6 -0.76 0.09 17.21
N GLU A 7 0.33 0.84 17.33
CA GLU A 7 0.23 2.23 17.79
C GLU A 7 -0.22 3.16 16.65
N PRO A 8 -1.25 4.00 16.89
CA PRO A 8 -1.60 5.12 16.03
C PRO A 8 -0.39 6.03 15.81
N ILE A 9 -0.31 6.66 14.64
CA ILE A 9 0.69 7.70 14.42
C ILE A 9 0.19 8.96 15.13
N THR A 10 0.94 9.44 16.11
CA THR A 10 0.58 10.60 16.94
C THR A 10 1.28 11.87 16.46
N GLY A 11 0.68 13.04 16.71
CA GLY A 11 1.27 14.33 16.40
C GLY A 11 1.02 14.83 14.98
N LEU A 12 0.03 14.26 14.29
CA LEU A 12 -0.48 14.75 13.01
C LEU A 12 -1.87 15.33 13.22
N ASP A 13 -2.16 16.45 12.54
CA ASP A 13 -3.52 16.98 12.46
C ASP A 13 -4.37 16.24 11.41
N ASP A 14 -5.68 16.48 11.42
CA ASP A 14 -6.63 15.80 10.52
C ASP A 14 -6.34 16.09 9.03
N GLY A 15 -5.79 17.27 8.71
CA GLY A 15 -5.40 17.65 7.36
C GLY A 15 -4.16 16.89 6.89
N GLU A 16 -3.14 16.77 7.77
CA GLU A 16 -1.93 15.99 7.51
C GLU A 16 -2.25 14.49 7.37
N ILE A 17 -3.14 13.97 8.22
CA ILE A 17 -3.63 12.58 8.10
C ILE A 17 -4.30 12.35 6.75
N THR A 18 -5.17 13.28 6.32
CA THR A 18 -5.85 13.19 5.02
C THR A 18 -4.85 13.18 3.88
N LEU A 19 -3.91 14.13 3.88
CA LEU A 19 -2.88 14.26 2.84
C LEU A 19 -1.99 13.00 2.76
N LEU A 20 -1.65 12.40 3.90
CA LEU A 20 -0.89 11.14 3.94
C LEU A 20 -1.71 9.96 3.42
N ILE A 21 -3.00 9.86 3.75
CA ILE A 21 -3.88 8.81 3.23
C ILE A 21 -3.99 8.93 1.71
N ASP A 22 -4.16 10.14 1.17
CA ASP A 22 -4.24 10.37 -0.27
C ASP A 22 -2.93 10.00 -0.96
N ALA A 23 -1.79 10.45 -0.42
CA ALA A 23 -0.47 10.10 -0.95
C ALA A 23 -0.22 8.59 -0.95
N LEU A 24 -0.60 7.88 0.13
CA LEU A 24 -0.48 6.43 0.22
C LEU A 24 -1.43 5.69 -0.74
N THR A 25 -2.60 6.26 -1.01
CA THR A 25 -3.56 5.72 -1.98
C THR A 25 -2.99 5.78 -3.39
N VAL A 26 -2.48 6.95 -3.81
CA VAL A 26 -1.80 7.13 -5.11
C VAL A 26 -0.60 6.19 -5.21
N LEU A 27 0.24 6.13 -4.17
CA LEU A 27 1.40 5.25 -4.15
C LEU A 27 1.00 3.77 -4.29
N ARG A 28 -0.07 3.32 -3.62
CA ARG A 28 -0.58 1.95 -3.77
C ARG A 28 -1.01 1.68 -5.20
N THR A 29 -1.71 2.61 -5.84
CA THR A 29 -2.18 2.45 -7.22
C THR A 29 -1.01 2.31 -8.18
N GLU A 30 0.00 3.18 -8.09
CA GLU A 30 1.18 3.10 -8.95
C GLU A 30 1.97 1.80 -8.74
N ARG A 31 2.12 1.35 -7.49
CA ARG A 31 2.77 0.07 -7.21
C ARG A 31 1.95 -1.14 -7.65
N GLY A 32 0.62 -1.03 -7.61
CA GLY A 32 -0.29 -2.03 -8.18
C GLY A 32 -0.12 -2.18 -9.69
N LYS A 33 -0.05 -1.05 -10.42
CA LYS A 33 0.24 -1.05 -11.86
C LYS A 33 1.58 -1.71 -12.17
N ALA A 34 2.63 -1.33 -11.45
CA ALA A 34 3.96 -1.90 -11.63
C ALA A 34 4.00 -3.41 -11.32
N TRP A 35 3.24 -3.86 -10.32
CA TRP A 35 3.11 -5.30 -10.01
C TRP A 35 2.38 -6.04 -11.13
N ASN A 36 1.27 -5.50 -11.65
CA ASN A 36 0.54 -6.08 -12.78
C ASN A 36 1.43 -6.23 -14.01
N THR A 37 2.16 -5.17 -14.41
CA THR A 37 3.10 -5.23 -15.54
C THR A 37 4.16 -6.32 -15.36
N ALA A 38 4.65 -6.52 -14.13
CA ALA A 38 5.63 -7.57 -13.85
C ALA A 38 5.01 -8.97 -13.82
N CYS A 39 3.75 -9.10 -13.41
CA CYS A 39 2.98 -10.34 -13.55
C CYS A 39 2.79 -10.70 -15.03
N ASP A 40 2.40 -9.72 -15.87
CA ASP A 40 2.23 -9.91 -17.30
C ASP A 40 3.54 -10.35 -17.96
N THR A 41 4.66 -9.69 -17.61
CA THR A 41 6.00 -10.05 -18.10
C THR A 41 6.41 -11.46 -17.64
N ALA A 42 6.12 -11.83 -16.38
CA ALA A 42 6.40 -13.16 -15.87
C ALA A 42 5.58 -14.21 -16.63
N GLN A 43 4.31 -13.93 -16.92
CA GLN A 43 3.44 -14.82 -17.69
C GLN A 43 3.95 -15.02 -19.12
N VAL A 44 4.31 -13.94 -19.83
CA VAL A 44 4.88 -14.01 -21.19
C VAL A 44 6.18 -14.82 -21.22
N THR A 45 6.97 -14.77 -20.15
CA THR A 45 8.26 -15.49 -20.04
C THR A 45 8.15 -16.86 -19.36
N ASN A 46 6.93 -17.35 -19.10
CA ASN A 46 6.63 -18.59 -18.36
C ASN A 46 7.38 -18.71 -17.02
N LYS A 47 7.49 -17.58 -16.31
CA LYS A 47 8.09 -17.46 -14.98
C LYS A 47 7.02 -17.27 -13.92
N ARG A 48 7.40 -17.56 -12.66
CA ARG A 48 6.54 -17.30 -11.51
C ARG A 48 6.29 -15.79 -11.34
N PRO A 49 5.03 -15.35 -11.14
CA PRO A 49 4.73 -13.95 -10.83
C PRO A 49 5.43 -13.47 -9.55
N PRO A 50 5.84 -12.20 -9.49
CA PRO A 50 6.43 -11.64 -8.28
C PRO A 50 5.40 -11.50 -7.16
N SER A 51 5.84 -11.58 -5.90
CA SER A 51 4.97 -11.36 -4.74
C SER A 51 4.63 -9.88 -4.54
N LEU A 52 3.42 -9.58 -4.03
CA LEU A 52 2.99 -8.23 -3.62
C LEU A 52 3.96 -7.56 -2.63
N LYS A 53 4.55 -8.34 -1.72
CA LYS A 53 5.56 -7.87 -0.75
C LYS A 53 6.77 -7.21 -1.41
N ARG A 54 7.19 -7.69 -2.59
CA ARG A 54 8.31 -7.08 -3.34
C ARG A 54 7.98 -5.66 -3.80
N TYR A 55 6.70 -5.36 -3.98
CA TYR A 55 6.17 -4.06 -4.35
C TYR A 55 5.71 -3.26 -3.13
N GLY A 56 5.83 -3.79 -1.91
CA GLY A 56 5.44 -3.08 -0.69
C GLY A 56 3.95 -2.73 -0.60
N ILE A 57 3.09 -3.41 -1.36
CA ILE A 57 1.65 -3.10 -1.44
C ILE A 57 1.00 -3.29 -0.07
N ASP A 58 1.32 -4.39 0.62
CA ASP A 58 0.76 -4.68 1.95
C ASP A 58 1.25 -3.69 3.00
N GLU A 59 2.51 -3.25 2.92
CA GLU A 59 3.10 -2.24 3.81
C GLU A 59 2.35 -0.90 3.68
N ILE A 60 2.06 -0.47 2.45
CA ILE A 60 1.31 0.76 2.19
C ILE A 60 -0.11 0.66 2.75
N THR A 61 -0.81 -0.45 2.48
CA THR A 61 -2.16 -0.67 3.01
C THR A 61 -2.17 -0.71 4.55
N ARG A 62 -1.16 -1.33 5.18
CA ARG A 62 -1.04 -1.35 6.64
C ARG A 62 -0.79 0.04 7.21
N LEU A 63 0.06 0.85 6.57
CA LEU A 63 0.37 2.21 7.02
C LEU A 63 -0.85 3.12 6.93
N ALA A 64 -1.56 3.11 5.81
CA ALA A 64 -2.77 3.91 5.64
C ALA A 64 -3.90 3.49 6.60
N ARG A 65 -4.04 2.19 6.92
CA ARG A 65 -4.96 1.74 7.98
C ARG A 65 -4.61 2.29 9.36
N ARG A 66 -3.32 2.44 9.68
CA ARG A 66 -2.86 3.04 10.94
C ARG A 66 -3.15 4.55 11.01
N LEU A 67 -3.29 5.20 9.87
CA LEU A 67 -3.71 6.59 9.74
C LEU A 67 -5.25 6.76 9.75
N GLY A 68 -6.01 5.67 9.74
CA GLY A 68 -7.49 5.72 9.77
C GLY A 68 -8.17 5.54 8.41
N ALA A 69 -7.44 5.19 7.35
CA ALA A 69 -8.03 4.93 6.04
C ALA A 69 -9.04 3.76 6.09
N LYS A 70 -10.28 4.02 5.64
CA LYS A 70 -11.35 3.02 5.49
C LYS A 70 -11.20 2.24 4.18
N LYS A 71 -11.84 1.06 4.08
CA LYS A 71 -11.84 0.20 2.88
C LYS A 71 -12.28 0.92 1.60
N THR A 72 -13.10 1.97 1.72
CA THR A 72 -13.60 2.78 0.60
C THR A 72 -12.52 3.59 -0.11
N HIS A 73 -11.36 3.84 0.53
CA HIS A 73 -10.25 4.58 -0.11
C HIS A 73 -9.42 3.74 -1.10
N TRP A 74 -9.74 2.44 -1.27
CA TRP A 74 -8.94 1.51 -2.08
C TRP A 74 -9.67 0.95 -3.30
N LEU A 75 -10.94 1.33 -3.47
CA LEU A 75 -11.80 0.85 -4.55
C LEU A 75 -11.82 1.90 -5.67
N ASP A 76 -10.82 1.82 -6.53
CA ASP A 76 -10.97 2.06 -7.97
C ASP A 76 -10.71 0.72 -8.68
#